data_AF-A0A6N4TJH1-F1
#
_entry.id   AF-A0A6N4TJH1-F1
#
_cell.length_a   1.000
_cell.length_b   1.000
_cell.length_c   1.000
_cell.angle_alpha   90.00
_cell.angle_beta   90.00
_cell.angle_gamma   90.00
#
_symmetry.space_group_name_H-M   'P 1'
#
loop_
_entity.id
_entity.type
_entity.pdbx_description
1 polymer ?
#
loop_
_entity_poly.entity_id
_entity_poly.type
_entity_poly.pdbx_seq_one_letter_code
_entity_poly.pdbx_strand_id
1 'polypeptide(L)'
;MNRKKIFFLLLAPLLFSCRGKQPPVKIDATKNLEMEITGFNENAEATIEKNEIPYDKNDETMERLIDSFKYKIQPDSGLKNGDVVTVTVTYDKSIAELANAEVVNTKKDIRIDGLDGKKRERIVLKEKNQDGEDVLKSYDVIDDVKIPADWKMTEEEKQRYIDYMNDIKNNSENVDLHEDSGGNEDWKKGKSEKQTRRKSTSFMIDEYKDGISAFDAAEEYGKYSSQYYRIEKIMQDGKLTGYRCVFKGE
;
A
#
# COMPACT_ATOMS: atom_id res chain seq x y z
N MET A 1 -82.68 54.15 1.72
CA MET A 1 -82.25 53.90 3.11
C MET A 1 -81.14 52.85 3.05
N ASN A 2 -79.87 53.24 2.89
CA ASN A 2 -78.82 53.41 3.92
C ASN A 2 -77.61 52.59 3.38
N ARG A 3 -76.33 52.89 3.56
CA ARG A 3 -75.52 54.00 4.06
C ARG A 3 -74.09 53.62 3.67
N LYS A 4 -73.26 54.58 3.24
CA LYS A 4 -71.80 54.42 3.12
C LYS A 4 -71.18 53.95 4.44
N LYS A 5 -70.19 53.05 4.40
CA LYS A 5 -69.12 52.97 5.41
C LYS A 5 -67.78 52.65 4.74
N ILE A 6 -66.91 53.66 4.78
CA ILE A 6 -65.45 53.59 4.62
C ILE A 6 -64.91 52.77 5.80
N PHE A 7 -63.95 51.88 5.58
CA PHE A 7 -63.10 51.36 6.66
C PHE A 7 -61.65 51.11 6.19
N PHE A 8 -60.81 52.07 6.57
CA PHE A 8 -59.40 51.97 6.97
C PHE A 8 -58.45 50.99 6.25
N LEU A 9 -57.57 51.58 5.42
CA LEU A 9 -56.17 51.15 5.27
C LEU A 9 -55.51 51.08 6.66
N LEU A 10 -55.20 49.88 7.12
CA LEU A 10 -54.19 49.67 8.16
C LEU A 10 -52.87 49.36 7.45
N LEU A 11 -52.12 50.43 7.18
CA LEU A 11 -50.70 50.36 6.90
C LEU A 11 -50.04 49.82 8.19
N ALA A 12 -49.80 48.51 8.26
CA ALA A 12 -49.01 47.95 9.35
C ALA A 12 -47.60 48.53 9.23
N PRO A 13 -47.08 49.26 10.23
CA PRO A 13 -45.71 49.71 10.19
C PRO A 13 -44.82 48.46 10.19
N LEU A 14 -43.97 48.35 9.16
CA LEU A 14 -42.78 47.50 9.21
C LEU A 14 -42.02 47.90 10.47
N LEU A 15 -42.24 47.15 11.54
CA LEU A 15 -41.36 47.17 12.69
C LEU A 15 -40.00 46.73 12.15
N PHE A 16 -39.13 47.71 11.91
CA PHE A 16 -37.69 47.51 11.93
C PHE A 16 -37.35 46.98 13.32
N SER A 17 -37.59 45.68 13.49
CA SER A 17 -36.91 44.89 14.49
C SER A 17 -35.44 45.09 14.18
N CYS A 18 -34.73 45.70 15.13
CA CYS A 18 -33.29 45.58 15.22
C CYS A 18 -33.00 44.08 15.34
N ARG A 19 -32.97 43.36 14.20
CA ARG A 19 -32.39 42.02 14.11
C ARG A 19 -30.91 42.24 14.44
N GLY A 20 -30.55 42.01 15.70
CA GLY A 20 -29.16 41.82 16.07
C GLY A 20 -28.54 40.84 15.08
N LYS A 21 -27.29 41.10 14.66
CA LYS A 21 -26.55 40.20 13.76
C LYS A 21 -26.75 38.77 14.26
N GLN A 22 -27.27 37.91 13.40
CA GLN A 22 -27.35 36.48 13.72
C GLN A 22 -25.93 36.00 14.03
N PRO A 23 -25.74 35.15 15.05
CA PRO A 23 -24.42 34.62 15.36
C PRO A 23 -23.88 33.87 14.14
N PRO A 24 -22.55 33.89 13.92
CA PRO A 24 -21.96 33.25 12.76
C PRO A 24 -22.15 31.73 12.81
N VAL A 25 -22.31 31.13 11.63
CA VAL A 25 -22.34 29.67 11.47
C VAL A 25 -20.92 29.13 11.61
N LYS A 26 -20.69 28.24 12.58
CA LYS A 26 -19.37 27.63 12.78
C LYS A 26 -19.17 26.47 11.83
N ILE A 27 -18.07 26.48 11.09
CA ILE A 27 -17.67 25.43 10.15
C ILE A 27 -16.34 24.86 10.60
N ASP A 28 -16.32 23.58 10.94
CA ASP A 28 -15.08 22.88 11.21
C ASP A 28 -14.48 22.35 9.90
N ALA A 29 -13.34 22.92 9.53
CA ALA A 29 -12.70 22.66 8.25
C ALA A 29 -12.03 21.28 8.14
N THR A 30 -11.90 20.51 9.22
CA THR A 30 -11.18 19.22 9.21
C THR A 30 -11.94 18.09 9.94
N LYS A 31 -13.21 18.32 10.26
CA LYS A 31 -14.06 17.39 11.02
C LYS A 31 -14.20 16.02 10.38
N ASN A 32 -14.52 16.00 9.08
CA ASN A 32 -14.81 14.78 8.31
C ASN A 32 -13.71 14.48 7.30
N LEU A 33 -12.48 14.93 7.60
CA LEU A 33 -11.33 14.72 6.75
C LEU A 33 -10.98 13.23 6.70
N GLU A 34 -11.02 12.65 5.52
CA GLU A 34 -10.55 11.29 5.22
C GLU A 34 -9.29 11.37 4.36
N MET A 35 -8.28 10.64 4.79
CA MET A 35 -6.95 10.62 4.18
C MET A 35 -6.59 9.22 3.77
N GLU A 36 -5.97 9.11 2.61
CA GLU A 36 -5.32 7.88 2.15
C GLU A 36 -3.84 7.97 2.48
N ILE A 37 -3.30 6.89 3.07
CA ILE A 37 -1.87 6.71 3.22
C ILE A 37 -1.48 5.50 2.37
N THR A 38 -0.60 5.71 1.40
CA THR A 38 -0.12 4.65 0.51
C THR A 38 1.39 4.51 0.61
N GLY A 39 1.92 3.34 0.25
CA GLY A 39 3.34 3.03 0.36
C GLY A 39 3.70 2.35 1.68
N PHE A 40 4.98 2.42 2.04
CA PHE A 40 5.57 1.68 3.15
C PHE A 40 6.43 2.62 4.00
N ASN A 41 6.87 2.13 5.16
CA ASN A 41 7.66 2.93 6.09
C ASN A 41 8.88 3.57 5.40
N GLU A 42 9.07 4.88 5.60
CA GLU A 42 10.10 5.75 4.99
C GLU A 42 9.87 6.16 3.52
N ASN A 43 8.83 5.65 2.86
CA ASN A 43 8.48 6.03 1.48
C ASN A 43 6.97 6.15 1.28
N ALA A 44 6.20 6.34 2.35
CA ALA A 44 4.76 6.49 2.25
C ALA A 44 4.37 7.91 1.84
N GLU A 45 3.23 8.04 1.17
CA GLU A 45 2.62 9.28 0.72
C GLU A 45 1.24 9.43 1.32
N ALA A 46 0.85 10.68 1.60
CA ALA A 46 -0.44 11.04 2.15
C ALA A 46 -1.22 11.91 1.17
N THR A 47 -2.48 11.57 0.95
CA THR A 47 -3.41 12.35 0.13
C THR A 47 -4.72 12.60 0.87
N ILE A 48 -5.46 13.64 0.48
CA ILE A 48 -6.83 13.86 0.96
C ILE A 48 -7.78 13.15 0.00
N GLU A 49 -8.55 12.18 0.48
CA GLU A 49 -9.59 11.55 -0.34
C GLU A 49 -10.84 12.43 -0.39
N LYS A 50 -11.29 12.90 0.78
CA LYS A 50 -12.49 13.73 0.90
C LYS A 50 -12.55 14.44 2.24
N ASN A 51 -13.38 15.48 2.30
CA ASN A 51 -13.85 16.08 3.54
C ASN A 51 -15.26 16.59 3.33
N GLU A 52 -16.26 15.82 3.75
CA GLU A 52 -17.66 16.20 3.57
C GLU A 52 -18.08 17.21 4.64
N ILE A 53 -18.26 18.46 4.25
CA ILE A 53 -18.74 19.51 5.16
C ILE A 53 -20.27 19.58 5.06
N PRO A 54 -21.02 19.34 6.15
CA PRO A 54 -22.47 19.46 6.12
C PRO A 54 -22.90 20.93 6.06
N TYR A 55 -23.75 21.28 5.10
CA TYR A 55 -24.35 22.61 4.94
C TYR A 55 -25.74 22.54 4.29
N ASP A 56 -26.49 23.64 4.38
CA ASP A 56 -27.73 23.79 3.61
C ASP A 56 -27.38 24.09 2.14
N LYS A 57 -27.65 23.13 1.26
CA LYS A 57 -27.35 23.22 -0.18
C LYS A 57 -28.16 24.30 -0.91
N ASN A 58 -29.16 24.90 -0.26
CA ASN A 58 -29.90 26.03 -0.82
C ASN A 58 -29.22 27.39 -0.53
N ASP A 59 -28.13 27.41 0.25
CA ASP A 59 -27.31 28.60 0.50
C ASP A 59 -26.10 28.64 -0.45
N GLU A 60 -26.26 29.33 -1.58
CA GLU A 60 -25.20 29.50 -2.60
C GLU A 60 -23.94 30.17 -2.04
N THR A 61 -24.04 31.02 -1.01
CA THR A 61 -22.86 31.69 -0.44
C THR A 61 -22.07 30.70 0.41
N MET A 62 -22.78 29.83 1.14
CA MET A 62 -22.16 28.74 1.90
C MET A 62 -21.51 27.70 0.97
N GLU A 63 -22.15 27.35 -0.14
CA GLU A 63 -21.57 26.49 -1.17
C GLU A 63 -20.25 27.06 -1.70
N ARG A 64 -20.26 28.33 -2.11
CA ARG A 64 -19.05 29.02 -2.59
C ARG A 64 -17.93 29.10 -1.54
N LEU A 65 -18.30 29.20 -0.26
CA LEU A 65 -17.32 29.16 0.82
C LEU A 65 -16.65 27.79 0.90
N ILE A 66 -17.45 26.72 0.90
CA ILE A 66 -16.95 25.34 0.98
C ILE A 66 -16.09 25.00 -0.25
N ASP A 67 -16.52 25.41 -1.45
CA ASP A 67 -15.76 25.24 -2.69
C ASP A 67 -14.41 25.98 -2.69
N SER A 68 -14.27 27.02 -1.86
CA SER A 68 -13.01 27.76 -1.73
C SER A 68 -11.95 27.03 -0.89
N PHE A 69 -12.31 25.94 -0.20
CA PHE A 69 -11.41 25.25 0.71
C PHE A 69 -10.30 24.53 -0.07
N LYS A 70 -9.05 24.79 0.31
CA LYS A 70 -7.85 24.16 -0.25
C LYS A 70 -7.05 23.52 0.87
N TYR A 71 -6.76 22.24 0.70
CA TYR A 71 -6.04 21.42 1.66
C TYR A 71 -4.58 21.27 1.24
N LYS A 72 -3.69 21.33 2.22
CA LYS A 72 -2.27 21.06 2.04
C LYS A 72 -1.80 20.15 3.17
N ILE A 73 -1.06 19.10 2.83
CA ILE A 73 -0.47 18.16 3.78
C ILE A 73 1.04 18.45 3.83
N GLN A 74 1.64 18.48 5.03
CA GLN A 74 3.08 18.63 5.19
C GLN A 74 3.61 17.83 6.40
N PRO A 75 4.63 16.96 6.22
CA PRO A 75 5.08 16.40 4.93
C PRO A 75 3.98 15.55 4.27
N ASP A 76 4.03 15.40 2.95
CA ASP A 76 3.07 14.61 2.16
C ASP A 76 3.68 13.33 1.56
N SER A 77 4.99 13.14 1.70
CA SER A 77 5.77 12.05 1.11
C SER A 77 6.98 11.71 1.99
N GLY A 78 7.56 10.51 1.77
CA GLY A 78 8.68 10.01 2.57
C GLY A 78 8.30 9.72 4.02
N LEU A 79 7.01 9.45 4.26
CA LEU A 79 6.45 9.29 5.60
C LEU A 79 6.88 7.96 6.22
N LYS A 80 7.03 7.96 7.55
CA LYS A 80 7.30 6.77 8.36
C LYS A 80 6.42 6.71 9.61
N ASN A 81 6.36 5.54 10.22
CA ASN A 81 5.67 5.34 11.49
C ASN A 81 6.23 6.30 12.55
N GLY A 82 5.31 6.97 13.24
CA GLY A 82 5.57 7.95 14.26
C GLY A 82 5.74 9.39 13.78
N ASP A 83 5.78 9.63 12.47
CA ASP A 83 5.72 10.98 11.91
C ASP A 83 4.37 11.65 12.23
N VAL A 84 4.38 12.98 12.20
CA VAL A 84 3.17 13.79 12.32
C VAL A 84 3.03 14.60 11.05
N VAL A 85 1.92 14.41 10.34
CA VAL A 85 1.55 15.23 9.19
C VAL A 85 0.59 16.34 9.64
N THR A 86 0.83 17.56 9.18
CA THR A 86 -0.06 18.69 9.42
C THR A 86 -0.88 18.96 8.18
N VAL A 87 -2.20 18.85 8.31
CA VAL A 87 -3.15 19.29 7.29
C VAL A 87 -3.52 20.73 7.55
N THR A 88 -3.28 21.61 6.58
CA THR A 88 -3.66 23.03 6.63
C THR A 88 -4.75 23.31 5.60
N VAL A 89 -5.83 23.97 6.05
CA VAL A 89 -6.93 24.41 5.20
C VAL A 89 -6.84 25.93 5.00
N THR A 90 -6.87 26.34 3.74
CA THR A 90 -7.00 27.74 3.33
C THR A 90 -8.33 27.94 2.62
N TYR A 91 -8.91 29.13 2.72
CA TYR A 91 -10.23 29.45 2.18
C TYR A 91 -10.34 30.95 1.89
N ASP A 92 -11.38 31.36 1.16
CA ASP A 92 -11.64 32.77 0.89
C ASP A 92 -12.35 33.44 2.09
N LYS A 93 -11.61 34.28 2.81
CA LYS A 93 -12.14 34.99 3.99
C LYS A 93 -13.26 35.98 3.64
N SER A 94 -13.25 36.56 2.44
CA SER A 94 -14.29 37.49 2.03
C SER A 94 -15.63 36.78 1.83
N ILE A 95 -15.60 35.55 1.29
CA ILE A 95 -16.80 34.71 1.17
C ILE A 95 -17.28 34.25 2.54
N ALA A 96 -16.36 33.94 3.47
CA ALA A 96 -16.74 33.59 4.85
C ALA A 96 -17.47 34.75 5.57
N GLU A 97 -16.99 35.98 5.40
CA GLU A 97 -17.66 37.17 5.94
C GLU A 97 -19.06 37.37 5.32
N LEU A 98 -19.19 37.17 4.00
CA LEU A 98 -20.49 37.23 3.30
C LEU A 98 -21.46 36.14 3.76
N ALA A 99 -20.97 34.92 3.99
CA ALA A 99 -21.75 33.80 4.51
C ALA A 99 -22.07 33.92 6.00
N ASN A 100 -21.57 34.95 6.70
CA ASN A 100 -21.60 35.06 8.16
C ASN A 100 -21.09 33.76 8.81
N ALA A 101 -19.99 33.22 8.30
CA ALA A 101 -19.40 31.96 8.72
C ALA A 101 -18.08 32.15 9.47
N GLU A 102 -17.91 31.40 10.55
CA GLU A 102 -16.67 31.30 11.31
C GLU A 102 -16.02 29.94 11.02
N VAL A 103 -14.96 29.93 10.22
CA VAL A 103 -14.20 28.71 9.90
C VAL A 103 -13.20 28.43 11.03
N VAL A 104 -13.33 27.27 11.66
CA VAL A 104 -12.49 26.81 12.77
C VAL A 104 -11.72 25.54 12.39
N ASN A 105 -10.70 25.17 13.18
CA ASN A 105 -9.90 23.97 12.98
C ASN A 105 -9.26 23.88 11.59
N THR A 106 -8.66 24.99 11.14
CA THR A 106 -7.96 25.10 9.84
C THR A 106 -6.60 24.41 9.82
N LYS A 107 -6.19 23.80 10.93
CA LYS A 107 -5.00 22.96 11.05
C LYS A 107 -5.34 21.72 11.85
N LYS A 108 -4.86 20.55 11.39
CA LYS A 108 -5.02 19.27 12.08
C LYS A 108 -3.74 18.47 11.94
N ASP A 109 -3.20 18.06 13.08
CA ASP A 109 -2.04 17.17 13.14
C ASP A 109 -2.52 15.73 13.24
N ILE A 110 -1.94 14.85 12.42
CA ILE A 110 -2.29 13.44 12.33
C ILE A 110 -1.01 12.64 12.45
N ARG A 111 -1.01 11.69 13.39
CA ARG A 111 0.11 10.76 13.57
C ARG A 111 0.00 9.62 12.57
N ILE A 112 1.09 9.32 11.89
CA ILE A 112 1.20 8.19 10.97
C ILE A 112 1.63 6.97 11.76
N ASP A 113 0.82 5.91 11.72
CA ASP A 113 1.12 4.63 12.34
C ASP A 113 0.58 3.51 11.43
N GLY A 114 1.08 2.28 11.61
CA GLY A 114 0.59 1.10 10.88
C GLY A 114 1.16 0.90 9.47
N LEU A 115 2.18 1.67 9.07
CA LEU A 115 2.93 1.40 7.84
C LEU A 115 3.74 0.10 7.97
N ASP A 116 3.81 -0.67 6.88
CA ASP A 116 4.67 -1.85 6.81
C ASP A 116 6.13 -1.42 7.04
N GLY A 117 6.75 -1.93 8.11
CA GLY A 117 8.10 -1.58 8.54
C GLY A 117 9.19 -2.16 7.66
N LYS A 118 8.85 -3.04 6.72
CA LYS A 118 9.81 -3.66 5.82
C LYS A 118 10.41 -2.64 4.87
N LYS A 119 11.73 -2.66 4.74
CA LYS A 119 12.43 -1.78 3.82
C LYS A 119 12.15 -2.27 2.40
N ARG A 120 11.52 -1.44 1.56
CA ARG A 120 11.26 -1.78 0.16
C ARG A 120 11.96 -0.82 -0.80
N GLU A 121 12.55 -1.34 -1.87
CA GLU A 121 13.15 -0.52 -2.93
C GLU A 121 13.01 -1.23 -4.29
N ARG A 122 12.91 -0.47 -5.38
CA ARG A 122 12.98 -1.03 -6.72
C ARG A 122 14.34 -0.74 -7.35
N ILE A 123 15.04 -1.79 -7.75
CA ILE A 123 16.36 -1.69 -8.37
C ILE A 123 16.35 -2.27 -9.78
N VAL A 124 17.26 -1.79 -10.63
CA VAL A 124 17.52 -2.36 -11.95
C VAL A 124 18.98 -2.80 -11.99
N LEU A 125 19.21 -4.07 -12.28
CA LEU A 125 20.54 -4.67 -12.40
C LEU A 125 20.81 -5.06 -13.85
N LYS A 126 22.06 -4.92 -14.25
CA LYS A 126 22.56 -5.37 -15.55
C LYS A 126 23.12 -6.78 -15.37
N GLU A 127 22.51 -7.76 -16.00
CA GLU A 127 22.85 -9.18 -15.90
C GLU A 127 23.11 -9.79 -17.26
N LYS A 128 23.80 -10.93 -17.29
CA LYS A 128 24.01 -11.68 -18.53
C LYS A 128 22.84 -12.63 -18.78
N ASN A 129 22.31 -12.66 -20.00
CA ASN A 129 21.38 -13.71 -20.43
C ASN A 129 22.15 -15.00 -20.78
N GLN A 130 21.43 -16.04 -21.22
CA GLN A 130 22.01 -17.33 -21.59
C GLN A 130 23.01 -17.24 -22.75
N ASP A 131 22.89 -16.19 -23.58
CA ASP A 131 23.76 -15.92 -24.73
C ASP A 131 24.96 -15.01 -24.36
N GLY A 132 25.11 -14.63 -23.09
CA GLY A 132 26.19 -13.75 -22.61
C GLY A 132 25.98 -12.28 -22.98
N GLU A 133 24.79 -11.90 -23.41
CA GLU A 133 24.40 -10.51 -23.66
C GLU A 133 23.93 -9.83 -22.39
N ASP A 134 24.20 -8.53 -22.30
CA ASP A 134 23.75 -7.74 -21.18
C ASP A 134 22.25 -7.44 -21.30
N VAL A 135 21.48 -7.82 -20.29
CA VAL A 135 20.06 -7.54 -20.14
C VAL A 135 19.80 -6.81 -18.82
N LEU A 136 18.85 -5.87 -18.84
CA LEU A 136 18.42 -5.17 -17.63
C LEU A 136 17.29 -5.96 -16.97
N LYS A 137 17.45 -6.31 -15.69
CA LYS A 137 16.41 -6.95 -14.87
C LYS A 137 16.01 -6.04 -13.72
N SER A 138 14.71 -5.96 -13.48
CA SER A 138 14.14 -5.16 -12.39
C SER A 138 13.78 -6.05 -11.21
N TYR A 139 14.03 -5.57 -9.99
CA TYR A 139 13.75 -6.28 -8.76
C TYR A 139 13.02 -5.37 -7.77
N ASP A 140 12.02 -5.93 -7.08
CA ASP A 140 11.51 -5.39 -5.83
C ASP A 140 12.35 -6.00 -4.70
N VAL A 141 13.13 -5.17 -4.01
CA VAL A 141 13.90 -5.59 -2.83
C VAL A 141 13.06 -5.31 -1.60
N ILE A 142 12.84 -6.31 -0.75
CA ILE A 142 12.07 -6.18 0.48
C ILE A 142 12.88 -6.83 1.61
N ASP A 143 13.26 -6.06 2.64
CA ASP A 143 14.16 -6.50 3.72
C ASP A 143 15.42 -7.21 3.21
N ASP A 144 16.09 -6.59 2.24
CA ASP A 144 17.28 -7.11 1.53
C ASP A 144 17.04 -8.38 0.68
N VAL A 145 15.81 -8.87 0.56
CA VAL A 145 15.43 -9.97 -0.32
C VAL A 145 15.06 -9.43 -1.70
N LYS A 146 15.80 -9.84 -2.75
CA LYS A 146 15.53 -9.42 -4.15
C LYS A 146 14.47 -10.30 -4.79
N ILE A 147 13.34 -9.71 -5.18
CA ILE A 147 12.24 -10.38 -5.88
C ILE A 147 12.18 -9.87 -7.33
N PRO A 148 12.35 -10.74 -8.35
CA PRO A 148 12.22 -10.31 -9.74
C PRO A 148 10.85 -9.69 -10.03
N ALA A 149 10.83 -8.48 -10.60
CA ALA A 149 9.58 -7.74 -10.85
C ALA A 149 8.70 -8.41 -11.93
N ASP A 150 9.28 -9.23 -12.81
CA ASP A 150 8.58 -9.96 -13.86
C ASP A 150 7.79 -11.17 -13.33
N TRP A 151 8.00 -11.58 -12.08
CA TRP A 151 7.23 -12.64 -11.43
C TRP A 151 5.78 -12.22 -11.13
N LYS A 152 5.48 -10.91 -11.15
CA LYS A 152 4.12 -10.35 -10.96
C LYS A 152 3.38 -10.94 -9.75
N MET A 153 4.11 -11.15 -8.66
CA MET A 153 3.59 -11.73 -7.43
C MET A 153 2.63 -10.78 -6.72
N THR A 154 1.61 -11.36 -6.09
CA THR A 154 0.78 -10.71 -5.07
C THR A 154 1.60 -10.39 -3.81
N GLU A 155 1.12 -9.49 -2.96
CA GLU A 155 1.81 -9.14 -1.72
C GLU A 155 1.89 -10.33 -0.75
N GLU A 156 0.88 -11.19 -0.73
CA GLU A 156 0.90 -12.44 0.05
C GLU A 156 1.96 -13.42 -0.47
N GLU A 157 2.15 -13.50 -1.78
CA GLU A 157 3.20 -14.32 -2.40
C GLU A 157 4.59 -13.78 -2.10
N LYS A 158 4.78 -12.46 -2.22
CA LYS A 158 6.04 -11.80 -1.84
C LYS A 158 6.36 -12.06 -0.38
N GLN A 159 5.35 -11.97 0.50
CA GLN A 159 5.51 -12.23 1.92
C GLN A 159 5.98 -13.66 2.19
N ARG A 160 5.35 -14.67 1.56
CA ARG A 160 5.79 -16.06 1.68
C ARG A 160 7.22 -16.27 1.18
N TYR A 161 7.61 -15.60 0.09
CA TYR A 161 8.97 -15.68 -0.42
C TYR A 161 9.98 -15.04 0.53
N ILE A 162 9.67 -13.86 1.08
CA ILE A 162 10.52 -13.19 2.09
C ILE A 162 10.69 -14.07 3.33
N ASP A 163 9.59 -14.66 3.83
CA ASP A 163 9.64 -15.52 5.00
C ASP A 163 10.48 -16.78 4.74
N TYR A 164 10.34 -17.38 3.56
CA TYR A 164 11.19 -18.48 3.11
C TYR A 164 12.68 -18.08 3.04
N MET A 165 12.99 -16.93 2.46
CA MET A 165 14.37 -16.45 2.33
C MET A 165 14.99 -16.09 3.70
N ASN A 166 14.19 -15.53 4.61
CA ASN A 166 14.59 -15.23 5.98
C ASN A 166 14.79 -16.50 6.81
N ASP A 167 13.96 -17.53 6.63
CA ASP A 167 14.18 -18.85 7.23
C ASP A 167 15.53 -19.42 6.80
N ILE A 168 15.85 -19.42 5.51
CA ILE A 168 17.16 -19.87 5.00
C ILE A 168 18.32 -19.06 5.62
N LYS A 169 18.18 -17.73 5.69
CA LYS A 169 19.22 -16.83 6.21
C LYS A 169 19.46 -17.04 7.71
N ASN A 170 18.38 -17.16 8.49
CA ASN A 170 18.43 -17.23 9.95
C ASN A 170 18.71 -18.65 10.49
N ASN A 171 18.30 -19.71 9.78
CA ASN A 171 18.61 -21.10 10.14
C ASN A 171 19.99 -21.58 9.63
N SER A 172 20.85 -20.66 9.17
CA SER A 172 22.24 -20.99 8.82
C SER A 172 23.16 -21.22 10.03
N GLU A 173 22.73 -20.89 11.27
CA GLU A 173 23.58 -21.01 12.48
C GLU A 173 23.05 -21.87 13.65
N ASN A 174 21.76 -22.24 13.76
CA ASN A 174 21.30 -23.17 14.80
C ASN A 174 20.02 -23.92 14.37
N VAL A 175 20.17 -25.20 13.99
CA VAL A 175 19.07 -26.06 13.55
C VAL A 175 18.58 -26.90 14.73
N ASP A 176 17.44 -26.52 15.30
CA ASP A 176 16.49 -27.47 15.88
C ASP A 176 15.07 -27.02 15.47
N LEU A 177 14.62 -27.53 14.32
CA LEU A 177 13.34 -27.19 13.73
C LEU A 177 12.26 -28.02 14.40
N HIS A 178 11.47 -27.38 15.26
CA HIS A 178 10.18 -27.94 15.65
C HIS A 178 9.32 -28.18 14.42
N GLU A 179 8.86 -29.43 14.33
CA GLU A 179 7.83 -29.92 13.44
C GLU A 179 6.62 -28.97 13.38
N ASP A 180 6.25 -28.71 12.12
CA ASP A 180 4.88 -28.73 11.61
C ASP A 180 4.05 -27.43 11.70
N SER A 181 3.65 -26.93 10.53
CA SER A 181 2.25 -27.06 10.11
C SER A 181 2.06 -26.58 8.67
N GLY A 182 1.60 -27.48 7.79
CA GLY A 182 0.67 -27.10 6.71
C GLY A 182 1.02 -27.45 5.27
N GLY A 183 0.81 -28.72 4.89
CA GLY A 183 0.07 -29.03 3.65
C GLY A 183 0.85 -29.57 2.44
N ASN A 184 0.76 -30.91 2.24
CA ASN A 184 0.79 -31.66 0.98
C ASN A 184 1.71 -31.22 -0.19
N GLU A 185 2.70 -32.08 -0.43
CA GLU A 185 3.03 -32.73 -1.72
C GLU A 185 2.37 -32.24 -3.03
N ASP A 186 2.74 -31.08 -3.57
CA ASP A 186 2.40 -30.75 -4.97
C ASP A 186 3.63 -30.81 -5.88
N TRP A 187 3.72 -31.92 -6.61
CA TRP A 187 4.59 -32.05 -7.77
C TRP A 187 4.35 -30.89 -8.74
N LYS A 188 5.38 -30.06 -9.00
CA LYS A 188 5.34 -28.97 -9.98
C LYS A 188 5.42 -29.54 -11.40
N LYS A 189 4.69 -28.97 -12.35
CA LYS A 189 4.81 -29.35 -13.78
C LYS A 189 5.88 -28.50 -14.47
N GLY A 190 6.89 -29.15 -15.05
CA GLY A 190 7.86 -28.50 -15.92
C GLY A 190 7.23 -27.90 -17.18
N LYS A 191 7.84 -26.84 -17.71
CA LYS A 191 7.30 -25.97 -18.77
C LYS A 191 7.87 -26.24 -20.16
N SER A 192 8.63 -27.32 -20.37
CA SER A 192 9.17 -27.66 -21.69
C SER A 192 8.07 -28.18 -22.62
N GLU A 193 7.97 -27.58 -23.81
CA GLU A 193 7.08 -28.04 -24.88
C GLU A 193 7.56 -29.36 -25.52
N LYS A 194 8.87 -29.63 -25.44
CA LYS A 194 9.46 -30.88 -25.93
C LYS A 194 9.38 -31.93 -24.83
N GLN A 195 8.96 -33.15 -25.18
CA GLN A 195 8.99 -34.25 -24.24
C GLN A 195 10.43 -34.57 -23.83
N THR A 196 10.65 -34.56 -22.52
CA THR A 196 11.94 -34.81 -21.86
C THR A 196 11.86 -36.07 -20.99
N ARG A 197 13.00 -36.72 -20.78
CA ARG A 197 13.18 -37.80 -19.80
C ARG A 197 14.45 -37.54 -18.99
N ARG A 198 14.44 -36.42 -18.27
CA ARG A 198 15.51 -36.01 -17.36
C ARG A 198 15.53 -36.93 -16.14
N LYS A 199 16.72 -37.10 -15.57
CA LYS A 199 16.93 -37.89 -14.38
C LYS A 199 17.03 -37.04 -13.12
N SER A 200 16.57 -37.56 -11.99
CA SER A 200 16.66 -36.90 -10.70
C SER A 200 18.12 -36.61 -10.39
N THR A 201 18.43 -35.37 -10.06
CA THR A 201 19.80 -34.87 -9.94
C THR A 201 19.95 -34.05 -8.66
N SER A 202 21.12 -34.17 -8.03
CA SER A 202 21.50 -33.42 -6.84
C SER A 202 22.36 -32.21 -7.20
N PHE A 203 22.21 -31.14 -6.42
CA PHE A 203 22.85 -29.85 -6.57
C PHE A 203 23.45 -29.51 -5.20
N MET A 204 24.76 -29.75 -5.04
CA MET A 204 25.44 -29.65 -3.74
C MET A 204 25.89 -28.21 -3.49
N ILE A 205 25.70 -27.69 -2.29
CA ILE A 205 25.94 -26.26 -1.99
C ILE A 205 27.39 -25.84 -2.27
N ASP A 206 28.37 -26.73 -2.08
CA ASP A 206 29.80 -26.48 -2.30
C ASP A 206 30.19 -26.33 -3.79
N GLU A 207 29.33 -26.76 -4.71
CA GLU A 207 29.50 -26.57 -6.16
C GLU A 207 28.97 -25.21 -6.65
N TYR A 208 28.29 -24.47 -5.78
CA TYR A 208 27.65 -23.20 -6.09
C TYR A 208 28.15 -22.08 -5.18
N LYS A 209 27.78 -20.84 -5.52
CA LYS A 209 28.18 -19.66 -4.75
C LYS A 209 27.64 -19.70 -3.31
N ASP A 210 26.42 -20.19 -3.14
CA ASP A 210 25.69 -20.29 -1.88
C ASP A 210 24.51 -21.28 -2.01
N GLY A 211 23.83 -21.55 -0.89
CA GLY A 211 22.69 -22.47 -0.87
C GLY A 211 21.50 -22.01 -1.72
N ILE A 212 21.34 -20.70 -1.92
CA ILE A 212 20.29 -20.14 -2.79
C ILE A 212 20.58 -20.51 -4.24
N SER A 213 21.83 -20.32 -4.68
CA SER A 213 22.28 -20.67 -6.02
C SER A 213 22.13 -22.16 -6.33
N ALA A 214 22.39 -23.03 -5.34
CA ALA A 214 22.17 -24.47 -5.47
C ALA A 214 20.68 -24.83 -5.57
N PHE A 215 19.81 -24.16 -4.80
CA PHE A 215 18.37 -24.35 -4.88
C PHE A 215 17.81 -23.87 -6.22
N ASP A 216 18.20 -22.67 -6.68
CA ASP A 216 17.76 -22.10 -7.96
C ASP A 216 18.16 -23.02 -9.12
N ALA A 217 19.38 -23.56 -9.09
CA ALA A 217 19.84 -24.53 -10.09
C ALA A 217 18.96 -25.81 -10.10
N ALA A 218 18.60 -26.32 -8.92
CA ALA A 218 17.70 -27.47 -8.80
C ALA A 218 16.28 -27.15 -9.31
N GLU A 219 15.75 -25.97 -9.01
CA GLU A 219 14.44 -25.53 -9.48
C GLU A 219 14.40 -25.34 -11.00
N GLU A 220 15.40 -24.66 -11.56
CA GLU A 220 15.56 -24.40 -12.99
C GLU A 220 15.66 -25.72 -13.78
N TYR A 221 16.41 -26.69 -13.24
CA TYR A 221 16.55 -28.02 -13.82
C TYR A 221 15.20 -28.75 -13.94
N GLY A 222 14.35 -28.66 -12.91
CA GLY A 222 13.00 -29.20 -12.94
C GLY A 222 12.05 -28.42 -13.86
N LYS A 223 12.10 -27.08 -13.78
CA LYS A 223 11.25 -26.15 -14.54
C LYS A 223 11.41 -26.29 -16.04
N TYR A 224 12.61 -26.53 -16.55
CA TYR A 224 12.88 -26.75 -17.98
C TYR A 224 12.72 -28.21 -18.44
N SER A 225 12.17 -29.07 -17.61
CA SER A 225 11.69 -30.38 -18.03
C SER A 225 10.25 -30.29 -18.56
N SER A 226 9.75 -31.39 -19.13
CA SER A 226 8.32 -31.63 -19.37
C SER A 226 7.70 -32.52 -18.29
N GLN A 227 8.48 -32.94 -17.28
CA GLN A 227 8.07 -33.88 -16.25
C GLN A 227 7.46 -33.15 -15.05
N TYR A 228 6.75 -33.91 -14.22
CA TYR A 228 6.40 -33.44 -12.88
C TYR A 228 7.62 -33.58 -11.99
N TYR A 229 7.93 -32.57 -11.18
CA TYR A 229 9.12 -32.54 -10.31
C TYR A 229 8.83 -31.94 -8.94
N ARG A 230 9.71 -32.22 -7.97
CA ARG A 230 9.78 -31.54 -6.68
C ARG A 230 11.23 -31.35 -6.26
N ILE A 231 11.48 -30.45 -5.31
CA ILE A 231 12.81 -30.24 -4.75
C ILE A 231 12.85 -30.80 -3.34
N GLU A 232 13.81 -31.67 -3.06
CA GLU A 232 14.07 -32.26 -1.75
C GLU A 232 15.36 -31.69 -1.17
N LYS A 233 15.42 -31.53 0.15
CA LYS A 233 16.65 -31.13 0.85
C LYS A 233 17.56 -32.34 1.03
N ILE A 234 18.87 -32.16 0.85
CA ILE A 234 19.90 -33.16 1.16
C ILE A 234 20.57 -32.73 2.46
N MET A 235 20.43 -33.55 3.49
CA MET A 235 20.98 -33.31 4.82
C MET A 235 22.11 -34.31 5.10
N GLN A 236 23.24 -33.84 5.61
CA GLN A 236 24.35 -34.67 6.10
C GLN A 236 24.80 -34.15 7.47
N ASP A 237 24.88 -35.03 8.46
CA ASP A 237 25.25 -34.69 9.84
C ASP A 237 24.43 -33.51 10.43
N GLY A 238 23.13 -33.46 10.10
CA GLY A 238 22.21 -32.41 10.54
C GLY A 238 22.36 -31.07 9.80
N LYS A 239 23.30 -30.96 8.85
CA LYS A 239 23.51 -29.77 8.04
C LYS A 239 22.94 -29.95 6.64
N LEU A 240 22.36 -28.87 6.11
CA LEU A 240 21.95 -28.82 4.72
C LEU A 240 23.20 -28.80 3.83
N THR A 241 23.33 -29.79 2.95
CA THR A 241 24.49 -29.93 2.06
C THR A 241 24.12 -29.80 0.58
N GLY A 242 22.84 -29.88 0.24
CA GLY A 242 22.40 -29.74 -1.14
C GLY A 242 20.88 -29.81 -1.31
N TYR A 243 20.47 -29.75 -2.56
CA TYR A 243 19.09 -29.94 -2.98
C TYR A 243 19.01 -31.00 -4.07
N ARG A 244 17.93 -31.76 -4.11
CA ARG A 244 17.69 -32.77 -5.14
C ARG A 244 16.42 -32.43 -5.91
N CYS A 245 16.54 -32.25 -7.22
CA CYS A 245 15.38 -32.23 -8.09
C CYS A 245 14.96 -33.67 -8.38
N VAL A 246 13.77 -34.04 -7.94
CA VAL A 246 13.19 -35.38 -8.14
C VAL A 246 12.09 -35.33 -9.18
N PHE A 247 12.07 -36.27 -10.14
CA PHE A 247 11.01 -36.39 -11.13
C PHE A 247 10.01 -37.50 -10.81
N LYS A 248 8.74 -37.27 -11.17
CA LYS A 248 7.66 -38.22 -10.92
C LYS A 248 7.73 -39.39 -11.89
N GLY A 249 7.71 -40.61 -11.35
CA GLY A 249 7.69 -41.84 -12.14
C GLY A 249 9.01 -42.17 -12.84
N GLU A 250 10.12 -41.68 -12.27
CA GLU A 250 11.46 -42.14 -12.62
C GLU A 250 11.78 -43.53 -12.07
#